data_AF-A0A4P8S1I2-F1
#
_entry.id   AF-A0A4P8S1I2-F1
#
_cell.length_a   1.000
_cell.length_b   1.000
_cell.length_c   1.000
_cell.angle_alpha   90.00
_cell.angle_beta   90.00
_cell.angle_gamma   90.00
#
_symmetry.space_group_name_H-M   'P 1'
#
loop_
_entity.id
_entity.type
_entity.pdbx_description
1 polymer ?
#
loop_
_entity_poly.entity_id
_entity_poly.type
_entity_poly.pdbx_seq_one_letter_code
_entity_poly.pdbx_strand_id
1 'polypeptide(L)' 'MASTLKCCHNIDKIQILRTELIKSGMDYGLDHPTTIKISQTLDKLLNECLVGCNSAIRTN' A
#
# COMPACT_ATOMS: atom_id res chain seq x y z
N MET A 1 12.80 -22.98 -6.26
CA MET A 1 11.74 -21.97 -6.49
C MET A 1 11.53 -21.16 -5.22
N ALA A 2 12.47 -20.26 -4.91
CA ALA A 2 12.40 -19.47 -3.69
C ALA A 2 12.87 -18.05 -3.98
N SER A 3 11.95 -17.23 -4.47
CA SER A 3 12.08 -15.77 -4.46
C SER A 3 10.93 -15.20 -3.63
N THR A 4 10.71 -15.78 -2.45
CA THR A 4 9.78 -15.24 -1.46
C THR A 4 10.56 -14.32 -0.52
N LEU A 5 9.91 -13.22 -0.14
CA LEU A 5 10.24 -12.39 1.03
C LEU A 5 11.43 -11.43 0.90
N LYS A 6 11.21 -10.26 0.31
CA LYS A 6 11.93 -9.02 0.71
C LYS A 6 11.10 -7.73 0.76
N CYS A 7 9.81 -7.76 0.41
CA CYS A 7 8.90 -6.59 0.53
C CYS A 7 8.04 -6.58 1.81
N CYS A 8 8.27 -7.49 2.76
CA CYS A 8 7.31 -7.78 3.84
C CYS A 8 7.27 -6.78 5.00
N HIS A 9 8.11 -5.75 5.02
CA HIS A 9 8.17 -4.83 6.16
C HIS A 9 6.95 -3.87 6.26
N ASN A 10 6.24 -3.64 5.15
CA ASN A 10 5.13 -2.68 5.10
C ASN A 10 3.76 -3.32 4.85
N ILE A 11 3.67 -4.66 4.84
CA ILE A 11 2.40 -5.36 4.51
C ILE A 11 1.35 -5.10 5.59
N ASP A 12 1.70 -5.16 6.87
CA ASP A 12 0.77 -4.84 7.97
C ASP A 12 0.22 -3.42 7.84
N LYS A 13 1.09 -2.46 7.54
CA LYS A 13 0.69 -1.05 7.37
C LYS A 13 -0.24 -0.85 6.16
N ILE A 14 0.01 -1.56 5.07
CA ILE A 14 -0.86 -1.60 3.89
C ILE A 14 -2.24 -2.18 4.24
N GLN A 15 -2.29 -3.26 5.02
CA GLN A 15 -3.55 -3.88 5.44
C GLN A 15 -4.36 -2.97 6.36
N ILE A 16 -3.71 -2.30 7.30
CA ILE A 16 -4.36 -1.32 8.20
C ILE A 16 -4.98 -0.19 7.36
N LEU A 17 -4.18 0.47 6.51
CA LEU A 17 -4.64 1.57 5.68
C LEU A 17 -5.74 1.16 4.70
N ARG A 18 -5.67 -0.06 4.15
CA ARG A 18 -6.74 -0.62 3.31
C ARG A 18 -8.05 -0.78 4.10
N THR A 19 -7.96 -1.23 5.34
CA THR A 19 -9.15 -1.40 6.20
C THR A 19 -9.76 -0.05 6.55
N GLU A 20 -8.92 0.93 6.90
CA GLU A 20 -9.35 2.31 7.16
C GLU A 20 -9.98 2.97 5.93
N LEU A 21 -9.43 2.72 4.73
CA LEU A 21 -9.99 3.22 3.48
C LEU A 21 -11.38 2.66 3.22
N ILE A 22 -11.57 1.35 3.38
CA ILE A 22 -12.87 0.69 3.19
C ILE A 22 -13.86 1.27 4.19
N LYS A 23 -13.48 1.36 5.47
CA LYS A 23 -14.33 1.93 6.51
C LYS A 23 -14.71 3.38 6.21
N SER A 24 -13.72 4.22 5.88
CA SER A 24 -13.96 5.64 5.56
C SER A 24 -14.82 5.81 4.30
N GLY A 25 -14.63 4.95 3.30
CA GLY A 25 -15.45 4.94 2.08
C GLY A 25 -16.90 4.53 2.35
N MET A 26 -17.12 3.62 3.30
CA MET A 26 -18.46 3.22 3.75
C MET A 26 -19.14 4.29 4.61
N ASP A 27 -18.38 4.93 5.51
CA ASP A 27 -18.92 5.91 6.47
C ASP A 27 -19.17 7.28 5.83
N TYR A 28 -18.25 7.75 4.96
CA TYR A 28 -18.24 9.12 4.45
C TYR A 28 -18.32 9.22 2.92
N GLY A 29 -18.19 8.11 2.20
CA GLY A 29 -18.06 8.09 0.74
C GLY A 29 -16.62 8.25 0.25
N LEU A 30 -16.42 8.02 -1.06
CA LEU A 30 -15.10 8.02 -1.69
C LEU A 30 -14.55 9.43 -1.93
N ASP A 31 -15.42 10.42 -2.10
CA ASP A 31 -15.06 11.83 -2.34
C ASP A 31 -14.74 12.60 -1.04
N HIS A 32 -14.94 11.97 0.12
CA HIS A 32 -14.65 12.62 1.39
C HIS A 32 -13.13 12.85 1.54
N PRO A 33 -12.67 14.03 1.99
CA PRO A 33 -11.24 14.35 2.07
C PRO A 33 -10.43 13.36 2.91
N THR A 34 -11.06 12.74 3.92
CA THR A 34 -10.44 11.66 4.71
C THR A 34 -10.17 10.42 3.87
N THR A 35 -11.16 9.95 3.10
CA THR A 35 -11.02 8.77 2.25
C THR A 35 -9.97 9.00 1.16
N ILE A 36 -9.94 10.21 0.58
CA ILE A 36 -8.93 10.63 -0.41
C ILE A 36 -7.52 10.65 0.20
N LYS A 37 -7.35 11.19 1.41
CA LYS A 37 -6.03 11.19 2.08
C LYS A 37 -5.53 9.77 2.36
N ILE A 38 -6.43 8.89 2.81
CA ILE A 38 -6.07 7.49 3.07
C ILE A 38 -5.69 6.79 1.76
N SER A 39 -6.44 7.02 0.67
CA SER A 39 -6.16 6.41 -0.63
C SER A 39 -4.81 6.84 -1.20
N GLN A 40 -4.49 8.14 -1.13
CA GLN A 40 -3.19 8.67 -1.57
C GLN A 40 -2.04 8.12 -0.72
N THR A 41 -2.25 7.96 0.58
CA THR A 41 -1.23 7.42 1.49
C THR A 41 -0.97 5.94 1.20
N LEU A 42 -2.03 5.17 0.93
CA LEU A 42 -1.94 3.77 0.55
C LEU A 42 -1.23 3.60 -0.81
N ASP A 43 -1.60 4.40 -1.80
CA ASP A 43 -0.97 4.39 -3.14
C ASP A 43 0.53 4.67 -3.07
N LYS A 44 0.92 5.70 -2.29
CA LYS A 44 2.34 6.02 -2.07
C LYS A 44 3.12 4.85 -1.48
N LEU A 45 2.58 4.19 -0.45
CA LEU A 45 3.23 3.03 0.17
C LEU A 45 3.33 1.83 -0.76
N LEU A 46 2.31 1.60 -1.59
CA LEU A 46 2.33 0.54 -2.60
C LEU A 46 3.40 0.82 -3.64
N ASN A 47 3.50 2.06 -4.11
CA ASN A 47 4.53 2.49 -5.06
C ASN A 47 5.95 2.39 -4.46
N GLU A 48 6.16 2.81 -3.21
CA GLU A 48 7.45 2.65 -2.52
C GLU A 48 7.86 1.17 -2.39
N CYS A 49 6.90 0.30 -2.06
CA CYS A 49 7.14 -1.15 -2.04
C CYS A 49 7.48 -1.71 -3.43
N LEU A 50 6.75 -1.32 -4.47
CA LEU A 50 6.97 -1.77 -5.85
C LEU A 50 8.32 -1.31 -6.40
N VAL A 51 8.67 -0.04 -6.18
CA VAL A 51 9.95 0.54 -6.59
C VAL A 51 11.10 -0.12 -5.83
N GLY A 52 10.96 -0.30 -4.52
CA GLY A 52 11.98 -0.98 -3.70
C GLY A 52 12.22 -2.43 -4.12
N CYS A 53 11.17 -3.15 -4.53
CA CYS A 53 11.28 -4.53 -5.00
C CYS A 53 11.87 -4.62 -6.43
N ASN A 54 11.64 -3.65 -7.33
CA ASN A 54 12.20 -3.66 -8.69
C ASN A 54 13.74 -3.48 -8.73
N SER A 55 14.32 -2.78 -7.75
CA SER A 55 15.78 -2.66 -7.63
C SER A 55 16.50 -3.99 -7.35
N ALA A 56 15.81 -4.99 -6.80
CA ALA A 56 16.39 -6.31 -6.52
C ALA A 56 16.37 -7.28 -7.73
N ILE A 57 15.67 -6.92 -8.81
CA ILE A 57 15.51 -7.77 -10.01
C ILE A 57 16.57 -7.43 -11.09
N ARG A 58 17.34 -6.34 -10.93
CA ARG A 58 18.42 -5.93 -11.86
C ARG A 58 19.81 -6.35 -11.40
N THR A 59 20.02 -7.62 -11.11
CA THR A 59 21.37 -8.20 -11.11
C THR A 59 21.35 -9.51 -11.88
N ASN A 60 21.87 -9.40 -13.12
CA ASN A 60 22.52 -10.39 -13.99
C ASN A 60 22.45 -11.85 -13.56
#